data_AF-A0A0G0LBB4-F1
#
_entry.id   AF-A0A0G0LBB4-F1
#
_cell.length_a   1.000
_cell.length_b   1.000
_cell.length_c   1.000
_cell.angle_alpha   90.00
_cell.angle_beta   90.00
_cell.angle_gamma   90.00
#
_symmetry.space_group_name_H-M   'P 1'
#
loop_
_entity.id
_entity.type
_entity.pdbx_description
1 polymer ?
#
loop_
_entity_poly.entity_id
_entity_poly.type
_entity_poly.pdbx_seq_one_letter_code
_entity_poly.pdbx_strand_id
1 'polypeptide(L)'
;SKVPEVLAAGITDEIFGFVCYNIKGNEFAAGDAVEIAGAGCVQVMEAAAAFAPGTDLMFQVSGTKVLTQTAGNTCIGKAIDKSAADTNLVRVFIDPIRVTAAKLEANIALPAPNLTFGVASHDYAGAHADWTLSAVEAKANVLVVTNADAAGNIVATPTAGKVYILVNTSGQIITMKAAGQTGVAVASTKTALLRGTGTDFARVTADA
;
A
#
# COMPACT_ATOMS: atom_id res chain seq x y z
N SER A 1 33.75 -22.01 -13.87
CA SER A 1 32.38 -22.18 -13.37
C SER A 1 32.42 -22.02 -11.86
N LYS A 2 31.60 -21.15 -11.26
CA LYS A 2 31.55 -21.03 -9.79
C LYS A 2 30.78 -22.25 -9.28
N VAL A 3 31.45 -23.11 -8.51
CA VAL A 3 30.78 -24.26 -7.88
C VAL A 3 29.78 -23.71 -6.85
N PRO A 4 28.53 -24.17 -6.83
CA PRO A 4 27.57 -23.79 -5.79
C PRO A 4 28.13 -24.15 -4.40
N GLU A 5 28.11 -23.19 -3.49
CA GLU A 5 28.54 -23.39 -2.10
C GLU A 5 27.32 -23.82 -1.26
N VAL A 6 27.52 -24.79 -0.37
CA VAL A 6 26.48 -25.28 0.55
C VAL A 6 26.74 -24.65 1.92
N LEU A 7 25.89 -23.69 2.28
CA LEU A 7 25.90 -23.06 3.60
C LEU A 7 24.67 -23.50 4.39
N ALA A 8 24.82 -23.63 5.71
CA ALA A 8 23.67 -23.88 6.57
C ALA A 8 22.73 -22.67 6.56
N ALA A 9 21.44 -22.89 6.32
CA ALA A 9 20.45 -21.83 6.34
C ALA A 9 20.31 -21.24 7.74
N GLY A 10 20.28 -19.91 7.82
CA GLY A 10 19.90 -19.17 9.01
C GLY A 10 18.41 -19.29 9.31
N ILE A 11 18.03 -19.09 10.57
CA ILE A 11 16.64 -19.17 11.01
C ILE A 11 15.75 -18.04 10.43
N THR A 12 16.36 -16.99 9.92
CA THR A 12 15.71 -15.84 9.27
C THR A 12 15.84 -15.84 7.75
N ASP A 13 16.55 -16.82 7.18
CA ASP A 13 16.75 -16.88 5.74
C ASP A 13 15.45 -17.30 5.05
N GLU A 14 15.29 -16.90 3.79
CA GLU A 14 14.19 -17.38 2.97
C GLU A 14 14.46 -18.83 2.55
N ILE A 15 13.61 -19.74 3.01
CA ILE A 15 13.76 -21.18 2.78
C ILE A 15 12.88 -21.57 1.59
N PHE A 16 13.47 -22.05 0.50
CA PHE A 16 12.68 -22.54 -0.65
C PHE A 16 12.01 -23.90 -0.37
N GLY A 17 12.69 -24.75 0.39
CA GLY A 17 12.26 -26.11 0.67
C GLY A 17 13.33 -26.86 1.46
N PHE A 18 13.17 -28.17 1.58
CA PHE A 18 14.06 -29.02 2.36
C PHE A 18 14.52 -30.20 1.52
N VAL A 19 15.77 -30.62 1.72
CA VAL A 19 16.26 -31.84 1.08
C VAL A 19 15.49 -33.03 1.63
N CYS A 20 15.00 -33.89 0.73
CA CYS A 20 14.30 -35.11 1.10
C CYS A 20 15.24 -36.07 1.83
N TYR A 21 14.75 -36.69 2.91
CA TYR A 21 15.53 -37.71 3.63
C TYR A 21 15.76 -38.94 2.73
N ASN A 22 17.00 -39.42 2.67
CA ASN A 22 17.36 -40.65 2.00
C ASN A 22 18.08 -41.59 2.98
N ILE A 23 17.55 -42.80 3.15
CA ILE A 23 18.12 -43.81 4.06
C ILE A 23 19.53 -44.26 3.65
N LYS A 24 19.88 -44.09 2.37
CA LYS A 24 21.20 -44.47 1.83
C LYS A 24 22.27 -43.38 2.02
N GLY A 25 21.88 -42.17 2.39
CA GLY A 25 22.79 -41.04 2.60
C GLY A 25 22.02 -39.78 3.00
N ASN A 26 22.40 -39.20 4.12
CA ASN A 26 21.82 -37.98 4.70
C ASN A 26 22.85 -36.83 4.81
N GLU A 27 24.03 -37.02 4.22
CA GLU A 27 25.11 -36.04 4.14
C GLU A 27 25.35 -35.74 2.66
N PHE A 28 25.41 -34.46 2.29
CA PHE A 28 25.54 -34.01 0.92
C PHE A 28 26.71 -33.03 0.82
N ALA A 29 27.57 -33.21 -0.19
CA ALA A 29 28.67 -32.32 -0.51
C ALA A 29 28.29 -31.32 -1.61
N ALA A 30 29.10 -30.26 -1.74
CA ALA A 30 28.94 -29.30 -2.81
C ALA A 30 29.08 -30.00 -4.18
N GLY A 31 28.04 -29.90 -5.01
CA GLY A 31 27.98 -30.53 -6.33
C GLY A 31 27.17 -31.83 -6.38
N ASP A 32 26.75 -32.37 -5.23
CA ASP A 32 25.85 -33.53 -5.20
C ASP A 32 24.46 -33.19 -5.73
N ALA A 33 23.82 -34.14 -6.41
CA ALA A 33 22.42 -34.02 -6.81
C ALA A 33 21.50 -34.33 -5.63
N VAL A 34 20.57 -33.42 -5.34
CA VAL A 34 19.60 -33.56 -4.26
C VAL A 34 18.17 -33.37 -4.77
N GLU A 35 17.22 -34.02 -4.11
CA GLU A 35 15.79 -33.76 -4.30
C GLU A 35 15.28 -32.85 -3.18
N ILE A 36 14.45 -31.87 -3.54
CA ILE A 36 13.95 -30.85 -2.61
C ILE A 36 12.43 -30.94 -2.53
N ALA A 37 11.91 -31.14 -1.32
CA ALA A 37 10.51 -30.96 -0.98
C ALA A 37 10.21 -29.45 -0.88
N GLY A 38 9.50 -28.94 -1.88
CA GLY A 38 9.10 -27.53 -1.96
C GLY A 38 7.73 -27.24 -1.35
N ALA A 39 7.24 -26.02 -1.58
CA ALA A 39 5.91 -25.60 -1.14
C ALA A 39 4.81 -26.55 -1.66
N GLY A 40 3.87 -26.90 -0.78
CA GLY A 40 2.77 -27.83 -1.07
C GLY A 40 3.09 -29.30 -0.78
N CYS A 41 4.36 -29.65 -0.52
CA CYS A 41 4.74 -30.99 -0.12
C CYS A 41 4.50 -31.24 1.38
N VAL A 42 4.49 -32.52 1.75
CA VAL A 42 4.50 -32.96 3.16
C VAL A 42 5.79 -33.72 3.42
N GLN A 43 6.52 -33.36 4.46
CA GLN A 43 7.74 -34.05 4.87
C GLN A 43 7.67 -34.44 6.34
N VAL A 44 8.26 -35.58 6.67
CA VAL A 44 8.45 -36.00 8.06
C VAL A 44 9.70 -35.33 8.61
N MET A 45 9.56 -34.62 9.72
CA MET A 45 10.63 -33.88 10.38
C MET A 45 10.64 -34.18 11.89
N GLU A 46 11.80 -34.04 12.52
CA GLU A 46 11.94 -34.24 13.96
C GLU A 46 11.56 -32.97 14.74
N ALA A 47 10.66 -33.10 15.71
CA ALA A 47 10.25 -32.01 16.58
C ALA A 47 11.31 -31.70 17.64
N ALA A 48 11.53 -30.42 17.96
CA ALA A 48 12.42 -29.98 19.04
C ALA A 48 11.71 -29.76 20.38
N ALA A 49 10.38 -29.67 20.35
CA ALA A 49 9.54 -29.37 21.50
C ALA A 49 8.10 -29.84 21.26
N ALA A 50 7.24 -29.70 22.27
CA ALA A 50 5.82 -29.93 22.14
C ALA A 50 5.12 -28.82 21.33
N PHE A 51 4.20 -29.20 20.44
CA PHE A 51 3.32 -28.29 19.70
C PHE A 51 2.05 -29.01 19.23
N ALA A 52 1.01 -28.25 18.93
CA ALA A 52 -0.27 -28.77 18.46
C ALA A 52 -0.33 -28.87 16.92
N PRO A 53 -1.27 -29.67 16.37
CA PRO A 53 -1.59 -29.62 14.95
C PRO A 53 -2.02 -28.20 14.53
N GLY A 54 -1.67 -27.80 13.30
CA GLY A 54 -1.99 -26.49 12.72
C GLY A 54 -1.06 -25.36 13.16
N THR A 55 -0.20 -25.59 14.16
CA THR A 55 0.82 -24.64 14.59
C THR A 55 1.78 -24.31 13.45
N ASP A 56 2.11 -23.02 13.31
CA ASP A 56 3.15 -22.56 12.41
C ASP A 56 4.52 -22.96 12.95
N LEU A 57 5.35 -23.55 12.10
CA LEU A 57 6.64 -24.09 12.48
C LEU A 57 7.78 -23.28 11.88
N MET A 58 8.90 -23.26 12.59
CA MET A 58 10.18 -22.78 12.11
C MET A 58 11.22 -23.89 12.18
N PHE A 59 12.31 -23.73 11.42
CA PHE A 59 13.47 -24.60 11.50
C PHE A 59 14.39 -24.19 12.66
N GLN A 60 14.86 -25.16 13.44
CA GLN A 60 15.93 -24.97 14.41
C GLN A 60 17.26 -25.36 13.79
N VAL A 61 18.12 -24.36 13.59
CA VAL A 61 19.48 -24.58 13.06
C VAL A 61 20.28 -25.52 13.98
N SER A 62 20.18 -25.33 15.29
CA SER A 62 20.75 -26.26 16.27
C SER A 62 19.91 -27.54 16.32
N GLY A 63 20.52 -28.67 15.97
CA GLY A 63 19.88 -29.98 16.06
C GLY A 63 19.03 -30.38 14.84
N THR A 64 18.84 -29.50 13.86
CA THR A 64 18.16 -29.80 12.58
C THR A 64 16.69 -30.24 12.77
N LYS A 65 15.99 -29.57 13.69
CA LYS A 65 14.63 -29.93 14.13
C LYS A 65 13.60 -28.85 13.78
N VAL A 66 12.33 -29.12 14.03
CA VAL A 66 11.22 -28.15 13.90
C VAL A 66 10.56 -27.82 15.22
N LEU A 67 10.12 -26.59 15.39
CA LEU A 67 9.39 -26.13 16.58
C LEU A 67 8.44 -24.98 16.22
N THR A 68 7.61 -24.58 17.18
CA THR A 68 6.71 -23.43 17.05
C THR A 68 7.45 -22.19 16.58
N GLN A 69 6.94 -21.55 15.53
CA GLN A 69 7.49 -20.32 14.99
C GLN A 69 7.42 -19.20 16.04
N THR A 70 8.51 -18.45 16.14
CA THR A 70 8.59 -17.23 16.96
C THR A 70 8.74 -16.01 16.07
N ALA A 71 8.27 -14.86 16.55
CA ALA A 71 8.36 -13.60 15.81
C ALA A 71 9.79 -13.32 15.32
N GLY A 72 9.91 -12.88 14.06
CA GLY A 72 11.19 -12.59 13.40
C GLY A 72 11.83 -13.78 12.68
N ASN A 73 11.43 -15.02 12.98
CA ASN A 73 11.97 -16.22 12.34
C ASN A 73 11.13 -16.66 11.14
N THR A 74 11.77 -17.27 10.14
CA THR A 74 11.11 -17.76 8.94
C THR A 74 10.18 -18.92 9.29
N CYS A 75 8.90 -18.76 8.95
CA CYS A 75 7.94 -19.86 8.98
C CYS A 75 8.20 -20.78 7.80
N ILE A 76 8.29 -22.08 8.06
CA ILE A 76 8.59 -23.10 7.04
C ILE A 76 7.34 -23.88 6.62
N GLY A 77 6.25 -23.74 7.36
CA GLY A 77 5.02 -24.49 7.13
C GLY A 77 4.21 -24.73 8.39
N LYS A 78 3.33 -25.73 8.33
CA LYS A 78 2.39 -26.07 9.41
C LYS A 78 2.53 -27.53 9.87
N ALA A 79 2.39 -27.73 11.17
CA ALA A 79 2.29 -29.07 11.76
C ALA A 79 0.99 -29.75 11.30
N ILE A 80 1.07 -30.96 10.75
CA ILE A 80 -0.12 -31.82 10.53
C ILE A 80 -0.39 -32.65 11.79
N ASP A 81 0.68 -33.13 12.42
CA ASP A 81 0.62 -33.96 13.62
C ASP A 81 0.94 -33.16 14.88
N LYS A 82 0.50 -33.67 16.03
CA LYS A 82 0.91 -33.17 17.35
C LYS A 82 2.33 -33.66 17.66
N SER A 83 3.15 -32.80 18.24
CA SER A 83 4.33 -33.22 19.00
C SER A 83 4.08 -33.07 20.51
N ALA A 84 4.41 -34.10 21.29
CA ALA A 84 4.32 -34.05 22.75
C ALA A 84 5.65 -33.73 23.43
N ALA A 85 6.77 -33.89 22.72
CA ALA A 85 8.12 -33.72 23.24
C ALA A 85 9.14 -33.53 22.11
N ASP A 86 10.38 -33.23 22.48
CA ASP A 86 11.52 -33.32 21.57
C ASP A 86 11.65 -34.75 20.99
N THR A 87 12.27 -34.88 19.82
CA THR A 87 12.57 -36.12 19.07
C THR A 87 11.38 -36.82 18.40
N ASN A 88 10.15 -36.33 18.57
CA ASN A 88 9.00 -36.90 17.88
C ASN A 88 9.09 -36.64 16.36
N LEU A 89 8.91 -37.68 15.55
CA LEU A 89 8.71 -37.53 14.10
C LEU A 89 7.28 -37.03 13.83
N VAL A 90 7.18 -35.91 13.13
CA VAL A 90 5.90 -35.28 12.78
C VAL A 90 5.83 -34.99 11.28
N ARG A 91 4.63 -35.03 10.70
CA ARG A 91 4.42 -34.52 9.34
C ARG A 91 4.26 -33.01 9.35
N VAL A 92 5.01 -32.35 8.49
CA VAL A 92 4.97 -30.90 8.26
C VAL A 92 4.51 -30.65 6.83
N PHE A 93 3.46 -29.86 6.67
CA PHE A 93 3.09 -29.29 5.39
C PHE A 93 4.00 -28.09 5.10
N ILE A 94 4.79 -28.18 4.03
CA ILE A 94 5.79 -27.17 3.66
C ILE A 94 5.10 -26.01 2.95
N ASP A 95 5.18 -24.80 3.51
CA ASP A 95 4.64 -23.57 2.92
C ASP A 95 5.46 -22.34 3.36
N PRO A 96 6.71 -22.22 2.88
CA PRO A 96 7.59 -21.13 3.29
C PRO A 96 7.26 -19.79 2.63
N ILE A 97 6.52 -19.80 1.50
CA ILE A 97 6.11 -18.59 0.76
C ILE A 97 4.70 -18.16 1.21
N ARG A 98 4.44 -18.25 2.52
CA ARG A 98 3.15 -17.84 3.05
C ARG A 98 3.01 -16.32 3.00
N VAL A 99 1.87 -15.87 2.48
CA VAL A 99 1.43 -14.48 2.61
C VAL A 99 0.94 -14.31 4.05
N THR A 100 1.75 -13.66 4.88
CA THR A 100 1.36 -13.31 6.25
C THR A 100 0.54 -12.01 6.25
N ALA A 101 -0.23 -11.78 7.32
CA ALA A 101 -0.90 -10.50 7.53
C ALA A 101 0.10 -9.33 7.44
N ALA A 102 1.30 -9.46 8.02
CA ALA A 102 2.35 -8.46 7.93
C ALA A 102 2.82 -8.17 6.48
N LYS A 103 2.98 -9.20 5.63
CA LYS A 103 3.32 -9.01 4.20
C LYS A 103 2.18 -8.33 3.43
N LEU A 104 0.93 -8.62 3.80
CA LEU A 104 -0.24 -8.01 3.19
C LEU A 104 -0.42 -6.55 3.66
N GLU A 105 -0.21 -6.28 4.94
CA GLU A 105 -0.33 -4.95 5.56
C GLU A 105 0.68 -3.97 4.96
N ALA A 106 1.91 -4.40 4.65
CA ALA A 106 2.87 -3.57 3.92
C ALA A 106 2.40 -3.18 2.51
N ASN A 107 1.52 -3.97 1.88
CA ASN A 107 1.00 -3.74 0.53
C ASN A 107 -0.37 -3.04 0.51
N ILE A 108 -1.10 -3.02 1.64
CA ILE A 108 -2.43 -2.40 1.76
C ILE A 108 -2.38 -1.09 2.57
N ALA A 109 -1.41 -0.92 3.46
CA ALA A 109 -1.26 0.32 4.19
C ALA A 109 -0.91 1.46 3.22
N LEU A 110 -1.76 2.48 3.17
CA LEU A 110 -1.45 3.78 2.57
C LEU A 110 -1.01 4.70 3.72
N PRO A 111 0.27 4.71 4.12
CA PRO A 111 0.74 5.41 5.32
C PRO A 111 0.70 6.94 5.21
N ALA A 112 0.34 7.47 4.05
CA ALA A 112 0.27 8.89 3.71
C ALA A 112 -0.86 9.10 2.67
N PRO A 113 -1.34 10.34 2.45
CA PRO A 113 -2.28 10.60 1.37
C PRO A 113 -1.68 10.12 0.03
N ASN A 114 -2.34 9.14 -0.60
CA ASN A 114 -1.94 8.59 -1.89
C ASN A 114 -2.09 9.61 -3.04
N LEU A 115 -2.82 10.70 -2.80
CA LEU A 115 -3.01 11.79 -3.74
C LEU A 115 -3.07 13.12 -2.97
N THR A 116 -2.27 14.10 -3.39
CA THR A 116 -2.33 15.47 -2.88
C THR A 116 -2.75 16.40 -4.01
N PHE A 117 -3.68 17.32 -3.71
CA PHE A 117 -4.11 18.35 -4.64
C PHE A 117 -3.42 19.66 -4.29
N GLY A 118 -2.89 20.36 -5.29
CA GLY A 118 -2.42 21.74 -5.10
C GLY A 118 -3.59 22.63 -4.69
N VAL A 119 -3.35 23.52 -3.72
CA VAL A 119 -4.33 24.48 -3.21
C VAL A 119 -3.83 25.90 -3.51
N ALA A 120 -4.73 26.74 -4.02
CA ALA A 120 -4.53 28.18 -4.08
C ALA A 120 -5.63 28.87 -3.27
N SER A 121 -5.26 29.89 -2.48
CA SER A 121 -6.18 30.61 -1.61
C SER A 121 -6.14 32.10 -1.91
N HIS A 122 -7.31 32.73 -1.87
CA HIS A 122 -7.45 34.17 -2.02
C HIS A 122 -8.36 34.76 -0.95
N ASP A 123 -7.83 35.74 -0.24
CA ASP A 123 -8.59 36.56 0.70
C ASP A 123 -8.94 37.88 0.03
N TYR A 124 -10.23 38.16 -0.12
CA TYR A 124 -10.72 39.41 -0.69
C TYR A 124 -10.57 40.59 0.28
N ALA A 125 -10.21 40.36 1.56
CA ALA A 125 -9.96 41.39 2.57
C ALA A 125 -11.11 42.41 2.74
N GLY A 126 -12.35 41.94 2.60
CA GLY A 126 -13.54 42.80 2.64
C GLY A 126 -13.75 43.63 1.37
N ALA A 127 -13.27 43.17 0.23
CA ALA A 127 -13.50 43.75 -1.10
C ALA A 127 -14.05 42.68 -2.08
N HIS A 128 -14.03 42.96 -3.39
CA HIS A 128 -14.58 42.06 -4.42
C HIS A 128 -13.90 42.21 -5.79
N ALA A 129 -12.65 42.68 -5.83
CA ALA A 129 -11.89 42.79 -7.09
C ALA A 129 -11.58 41.40 -7.66
N ASP A 130 -11.67 41.23 -8.98
CA ASP A 130 -11.46 39.95 -9.65
C ASP A 130 -10.11 39.29 -9.26
N TRP A 131 -10.18 38.07 -8.73
CA TRP A 131 -8.99 37.25 -8.53
C TRP A 131 -8.61 36.56 -9.85
N THR A 132 -7.66 37.16 -10.57
CA THR A 132 -7.09 36.54 -11.78
C THR A 132 -6.00 35.56 -11.39
N LEU A 133 -6.19 34.27 -11.71
CA LEU A 133 -5.22 33.23 -11.35
C LEU A 133 -3.90 33.42 -12.08
N SER A 134 -2.80 33.43 -11.32
CA SER A 134 -1.46 33.32 -11.88
C SER A 134 -1.22 31.94 -12.50
N ALA A 135 -0.14 31.82 -13.29
CA ALA A 135 0.27 30.54 -13.87
C ALA A 135 0.60 29.45 -12.80
N VAL A 136 0.91 29.86 -11.56
CA VAL A 136 1.15 28.93 -10.45
C VAL A 136 -0.16 28.52 -9.82
N GLU A 137 -1.04 29.46 -9.49
CA GLU A 137 -2.35 29.18 -8.90
C GLU A 137 -3.24 28.36 -9.84
N ALA A 138 -3.16 28.58 -11.16
CA ALA A 138 -3.87 27.79 -12.17
C ALA A 138 -3.44 26.31 -12.21
N LYS A 139 -2.30 25.94 -11.60
CA LYS A 139 -1.90 24.52 -11.47
C LYS A 139 -2.66 23.83 -10.34
N ALA A 140 -3.14 24.57 -9.35
CA ALA A 140 -3.94 24.04 -8.25
C ALA A 140 -5.19 23.32 -8.78
N ASN A 141 -5.69 22.38 -7.99
CA ASN A 141 -6.98 21.75 -8.22
C ASN A 141 -8.02 22.23 -7.20
N VAL A 142 -7.59 22.81 -6.08
CA VAL A 142 -8.48 23.38 -5.07
C VAL A 142 -8.26 24.89 -5.03
N LEU A 143 -9.35 25.64 -5.14
CA LEU A 143 -9.38 27.09 -5.00
C LEU A 143 -10.21 27.44 -3.77
N VAL A 144 -9.64 28.20 -2.84
CA VAL A 144 -10.31 28.62 -1.62
C VAL A 144 -10.43 30.14 -1.61
N VAL A 145 -11.62 30.65 -1.34
CA VAL A 145 -11.87 32.10 -1.31
C VAL A 145 -12.53 32.53 0.00
N THR A 146 -12.10 33.65 0.57
CA THR A 146 -12.56 34.18 1.87
C THR A 146 -12.84 35.69 1.83
N ASN A 147 -13.64 36.16 2.79
CA ASN A 147 -13.89 37.57 3.15
C ASN A 147 -14.23 38.52 1.99
N ALA A 148 -15.20 38.19 1.15
CA ALA A 148 -15.71 39.13 0.14
C ALA A 148 -16.82 40.02 0.75
N ASP A 149 -16.87 41.30 0.37
CA ASP A 149 -17.94 42.23 0.79
C ASP A 149 -19.16 42.23 -0.15
N ALA A 150 -18.96 41.80 -1.40
CA ALA A 150 -20.00 41.62 -2.41
C ALA A 150 -19.70 40.41 -3.31
N ALA A 151 -20.56 40.15 -4.29
CA ALA A 151 -20.30 39.11 -5.27
C ALA A 151 -18.98 39.37 -6.02
N GLY A 152 -18.12 38.35 -6.09
CA GLY A 152 -16.78 38.45 -6.68
C GLY A 152 -16.53 37.42 -7.77
N ASN A 153 -15.39 37.53 -8.44
CA ASN A 153 -15.04 36.62 -9.53
C ASN A 153 -13.65 36.01 -9.37
N ILE A 154 -13.54 34.75 -9.81
CA ILE A 154 -12.26 34.12 -10.11
C ILE A 154 -12.14 34.08 -11.63
N VAL A 155 -11.09 34.71 -12.16
CA VAL A 155 -10.80 34.74 -13.58
C VAL A 155 -9.68 33.76 -13.89
N ALA A 156 -9.98 32.76 -14.71
CA ALA A 156 -9.04 31.69 -15.04
C ALA A 156 -9.10 31.30 -16.53
N THR A 157 -8.02 30.73 -17.05
CA THR A 157 -8.01 30.18 -18.42
C THR A 157 -8.78 28.85 -18.43
N PRO A 158 -9.84 28.70 -19.25
CA PRO A 158 -10.73 27.54 -19.22
C PRO A 158 -10.17 26.36 -20.04
N THR A 159 -9.06 25.77 -19.63
CA THR A 159 -8.49 24.60 -20.33
C THR A 159 -9.47 23.42 -20.31
N ALA A 160 -9.79 22.90 -21.49
CA ALA A 160 -10.73 21.78 -21.64
C ALA A 160 -10.32 20.59 -20.77
N GLY A 161 -11.24 20.12 -19.91
CA GLY A 161 -11.02 18.97 -19.03
C GLY A 161 -10.26 19.25 -17.73
N LYS A 162 -9.69 20.44 -17.55
CA LYS A 162 -9.13 20.84 -16.24
C LYS A 162 -10.28 21.04 -15.25
N VAL A 163 -10.18 20.38 -14.09
CA VAL A 163 -11.17 20.46 -13.00
C VAL A 163 -10.60 21.24 -11.83
N TYR A 164 -11.44 22.14 -11.30
CA TYR A 164 -11.22 22.85 -10.04
C TYR A 164 -12.31 22.49 -9.04
N ILE A 165 -11.92 22.36 -7.79
CA ILE A 165 -12.78 22.31 -6.62
C ILE A 165 -12.78 23.72 -6.06
N LEU A 166 -13.87 24.46 -6.23
CA LEU A 166 -14.02 25.79 -5.67
C LEU A 166 -14.71 25.67 -4.31
N VAL A 167 -13.98 26.06 -3.26
CA VAL A 167 -14.47 26.16 -1.88
C VAL A 167 -14.75 27.63 -1.59
N ASN A 168 -16.04 27.99 -1.59
CA ASN A 168 -16.46 29.38 -1.36
C ASN A 168 -16.81 29.62 0.10
N THR A 169 -15.85 30.14 0.85
CA THR A 169 -16.00 30.59 2.24
C THR A 169 -16.01 32.12 2.35
N SER A 170 -16.27 32.82 1.25
CA SER A 170 -16.15 34.28 1.20
C SER A 170 -17.26 35.04 1.90
N GLY A 171 -18.39 34.39 2.18
CA GLY A 171 -19.61 35.05 2.65
C GLY A 171 -20.52 35.53 1.51
N GLN A 172 -20.04 35.53 0.27
CA GLN A 172 -20.75 36.03 -0.92
C GLN A 172 -20.78 34.99 -2.04
N ILE A 173 -21.54 35.26 -3.11
CA ILE A 173 -21.52 34.43 -4.32
C ILE A 173 -20.22 34.70 -5.09
N ILE A 174 -19.51 33.64 -5.48
CA ILE A 174 -18.27 33.74 -6.25
C ILE A 174 -18.45 33.07 -7.61
N THR A 175 -18.17 33.81 -8.68
CA THR A 175 -18.29 33.31 -10.05
C THR A 175 -16.93 32.94 -10.62
N MET A 176 -16.74 31.69 -10.99
CA MET A 176 -15.56 31.28 -11.75
C MET A 176 -15.84 31.41 -13.25
N LYS A 177 -15.01 32.18 -13.95
CA LYS A 177 -15.24 32.55 -15.35
C LYS A 177 -13.94 32.65 -16.15
N ALA A 178 -14.04 32.42 -17.45
CA ALA A 178 -13.05 32.97 -18.37
C ALA A 178 -13.25 34.49 -18.53
N ALA A 179 -12.18 35.19 -18.90
CA ALA A 179 -12.24 36.63 -19.13
C ALA A 179 -13.33 36.98 -20.17
N GLY A 180 -14.23 37.90 -19.81
CA GLY A 180 -15.34 38.33 -20.67
C GLY A 180 -16.53 37.35 -20.77
N GLN A 181 -16.49 36.19 -20.12
CA GLN A 181 -17.59 35.21 -20.17
C GLN A 181 -18.55 35.34 -18.98
N THR A 182 -19.61 34.53 -18.96
CA THR A 182 -20.58 34.51 -17.83
C THR A 182 -20.05 33.70 -16.65
N GLY A 183 -19.46 32.53 -16.90
CA GLY A 183 -18.94 31.64 -15.86
C GLY A 183 -20.01 30.88 -15.08
N VAL A 184 -19.57 30.32 -13.95
CA VAL A 184 -20.40 29.54 -13.01
C VAL A 184 -20.32 30.16 -11.62
N ALA A 185 -21.47 30.59 -11.12
CA ALA A 185 -21.62 31.13 -9.76
C ALA A 185 -21.71 30.00 -8.73
N VAL A 186 -20.85 29.99 -7.72
CA VAL A 186 -20.92 29.11 -6.54
C VAL A 186 -21.42 29.92 -5.36
N ALA A 187 -22.49 29.46 -4.73
CA ALA A 187 -23.14 30.16 -3.63
C ALA A 187 -22.23 30.32 -2.41
N SER A 188 -22.56 31.29 -1.56
CA SER A 188 -21.85 31.52 -0.30
C SER A 188 -21.85 30.26 0.56
N THR A 189 -20.72 29.96 1.21
CA THR A 189 -20.51 28.78 2.08
C THR A 189 -20.66 27.43 1.40
N LYS A 190 -20.58 27.39 0.06
CA LYS A 190 -20.73 26.17 -0.73
C LYS A 190 -19.45 25.74 -1.42
N THR A 191 -19.38 24.46 -1.76
CA THR A 191 -18.31 23.88 -2.58
C THR A 191 -18.89 23.28 -3.85
N ALA A 192 -18.17 23.43 -4.98
CA ALA A 192 -18.55 22.81 -6.24
C ALA A 192 -17.33 22.38 -7.07
N LEU A 193 -17.50 21.31 -7.86
CA LEU A 193 -16.57 20.93 -8.91
C LEU A 193 -16.95 21.64 -10.20
N LEU A 194 -15.98 22.32 -10.79
CA LEU A 194 -16.10 23.06 -12.03
C LEU A 194 -15.07 22.55 -13.03
N ARG A 195 -15.45 22.44 -14.30
CA ARG A 195 -14.58 21.95 -15.38
C ARG A 195 -14.47 22.98 -16.49
N GLY A 196 -13.25 23.27 -16.93
CA GLY A 196 -13.02 24.09 -18.12
C GLY A 196 -13.53 23.39 -19.38
N THR A 197 -14.21 24.12 -20.26
CA THR A 197 -14.77 23.60 -21.53
C THR A 197 -13.90 23.92 -22.74
N GLY A 198 -12.81 24.67 -22.58
CA GLY A 198 -12.04 25.29 -23.66
C GLY A 198 -12.40 26.76 -23.87
N THR A 199 -13.62 27.18 -23.49
CA THR A 199 -14.14 28.53 -23.72
C THR A 199 -14.60 29.23 -22.45
N ASP A 200 -15.16 28.48 -21.49
CA ASP A 200 -15.57 28.95 -20.17
C ASP A 200 -15.57 27.77 -19.17
N PHE A 201 -16.23 27.93 -18.03
CA PHE A 201 -16.41 26.88 -17.04
C PHE A 201 -17.82 26.29 -17.08
N ALA A 202 -17.90 24.99 -16.84
CA ALA A 202 -19.15 24.27 -16.67
C ALA A 202 -19.20 23.63 -15.29
N ARG A 203 -20.40 23.61 -14.72
CA ARG A 203 -20.69 22.94 -13.47
C ARG A 203 -20.64 21.42 -13.64
N VAL A 204 -19.94 20.73 -12.75
CA VAL A 204 -19.92 19.25 -12.70
C VAL A 204 -20.78 18.73 -11.56
N THR A 205 -20.80 19.43 -10.42
CA THR A 205 -21.64 19.09 -9.26
C THR A 205 -22.55 20.24 -8.86
N ALA A 206 -23.64 19.91 -8.18
CA ALA A 206 -24.39 20.91 -7.42
C ALA A 206 -23.49 21.57 -6.35
N ASP A 207 -23.91 22.74 -5.89
CA ASP A 207 -23.33 23.40 -4.72
C ASP A 207 -23.71 22.57 -3.48
N ALA A 208 -22.69 22.06 -2.77
CA ALA A 208 -22.83 21.29 -1.54
C ALA A 208 -22.52 22.17 -0.32
#